data_AF-A0A7C3UDI1-F1
#
_entry.id   AF-A0A7C3UDI1-F1
#
_cell.length_a   1.000
_cell.length_b   1.000
_cell.length_c   1.000
_cell.angle_alpha   90.00
_cell.angle_beta   90.00
_cell.angle_gamma   90.00
#
_symmetry.space_group_name_H-M   'P 1'
#
loop_
_entity.id
_entity.type
_entity.pdbx_description
1 polymer ?
#
loop_
_entity_poly.entity_id
_entity_poly.type
_entity_poly.pdbx_seq_one_letter_code
_entity_poly.pdbx_strand_id
1 'polypeptide(L)'
;MDAIFENMWDFEFVPTHAIARHCGISEEKVEPILKRLASMKLVENKYTEYIGSSFTFKGLSVYSLKRLVRRNVIDMLGKLMGEGKESVVFNCFSERYGELVLKLHRVGYPSFKKVKEKRDYGTLHYTVLTVRSAKREFTALKRLYGSVSVPKPIAWEGNAVVMELIDARELYKVRLENPEEILEMIIEEIKKMYEAGIVHGDLSQFNILVSEEGLWIIDFPQSVDVNDEKADDYLIRDIENVLSYFERSYGVKKNLNEVLEYVKGKT
;
A
#
# COMPACT_ATOMS: atom_id res chain seq x y z
N MET A 1 -18.39 -10.41 9.56
CA MET A 1 -17.20 -9.79 8.93
C MET A 1 -16.27 -9.22 9.99
N ASP A 2 -16.74 -8.37 10.93
CA ASP A 2 -15.91 -7.93 12.06
C ASP A 2 -15.29 -9.12 12.82
N ALA A 3 -16.09 -10.13 13.17
CA ALA A 3 -15.60 -11.37 13.79
C ALA A 3 -14.50 -12.09 12.98
N ILE A 4 -14.54 -12.04 11.64
CA ILE A 4 -13.49 -12.63 10.79
C ILE A 4 -12.22 -11.76 10.85
N PHE A 5 -12.38 -10.44 10.79
CA PHE A 5 -11.27 -9.49 10.81
C PHE A 5 -10.53 -9.45 12.16
N GLU A 6 -11.22 -9.62 13.27
CA GLU A 6 -10.58 -9.63 14.59
C GLU A 6 -9.84 -10.96 14.86
N ASN A 7 -10.25 -12.06 14.23
CA ASN A 7 -9.66 -13.38 14.44
C ASN A 7 -8.69 -13.83 13.31
N MET A 8 -8.59 -13.10 12.19
CA MET A 8 -7.72 -13.49 11.07
C MET A 8 -6.21 -13.45 11.37
N TRP A 9 -5.81 -12.91 12.53
CA TRP A 9 -4.42 -12.89 12.99
C TRP A 9 -3.96 -14.27 13.45
N ASP A 10 -4.87 -15.05 14.02
CA ASP A 10 -4.60 -16.38 14.58
C ASP A 10 -5.01 -17.50 13.62
N PHE A 11 -5.89 -17.22 12.65
CA PHE A 11 -6.47 -18.21 11.75
C PHE A 11 -6.42 -17.78 10.28
N GLU A 12 -5.94 -18.67 9.40
CA GLU A 12 -6.11 -18.50 7.94
C GLU A 12 -7.58 -18.46 7.55
N PHE A 13 -8.33 -19.44 8.05
CA PHE A 13 -9.77 -19.59 7.93
C PHE A 13 -10.34 -19.61 9.34
N VAL A 14 -11.01 -18.52 9.73
CA VAL A 14 -11.53 -18.34 11.08
C VAL A 14 -12.62 -19.39 11.36
N PRO A 15 -12.47 -20.23 12.40
CA PRO A 15 -13.45 -21.26 12.72
C PRO A 15 -14.85 -20.71 13.01
N THR A 16 -15.89 -21.43 12.60
CA THR A 16 -17.29 -21.01 12.82
C THR A 16 -17.61 -20.83 14.31
N HIS A 17 -17.11 -21.70 15.19
CA HIS A 17 -17.28 -21.54 16.64
C HIS A 17 -16.65 -20.25 17.19
N ALA A 18 -15.51 -19.80 16.63
CA ALA A 18 -14.87 -18.55 17.02
C ALA A 18 -15.69 -17.34 16.54
N ILE A 19 -16.23 -17.41 15.32
CA ILE A 19 -17.14 -16.39 14.77
C ILE A 19 -18.42 -16.31 15.59
N ALA A 20 -19.02 -17.46 15.92
CA ALA A 20 -20.23 -17.58 16.72
C ALA A 20 -20.04 -16.96 18.11
N ARG A 21 -18.94 -17.31 18.78
CA ARG A 21 -18.56 -16.76 20.09
C ARG A 21 -18.42 -15.23 20.04
N HIS A 22 -17.72 -14.70 19.05
CA HIS A 22 -17.53 -13.25 18.90
C HIS A 22 -18.86 -12.52 18.62
N CYS A 23 -19.74 -13.11 17.81
CA CYS A 23 -21.03 -12.54 17.47
C CYS A 23 -22.11 -12.73 18.55
N GLY A 24 -21.89 -13.58 19.56
CA GLY A 24 -22.89 -13.92 20.58
C GLY A 24 -24.10 -14.69 20.02
N ILE A 25 -23.91 -15.50 18.98
CA ILE A 25 -24.97 -16.31 18.34
C ILE A 25 -24.52 -17.77 18.16
N SER A 26 -25.46 -18.69 17.96
CA SER A 26 -25.14 -20.11 17.73
C SER A 26 -24.47 -20.36 16.37
N GLU A 27 -23.66 -21.41 16.29
CA GLU A 27 -23.00 -21.82 15.03
C GLU A 27 -24.01 -22.08 13.90
N GLU A 28 -25.14 -22.71 14.22
CA GLU A 28 -26.26 -22.95 13.29
C GLU A 28 -26.79 -21.66 12.64
N LYS A 29 -26.74 -20.52 13.36
CA LYS A 29 -27.13 -19.21 12.81
C LYS A 29 -26.02 -18.55 11.99
N VAL A 30 -24.77 -18.87 12.27
CA VAL A 30 -23.60 -18.32 11.56
C VAL A 30 -23.46 -18.95 10.18
N GLU A 31 -23.62 -20.26 10.05
CA GLU A 31 -23.38 -20.96 8.78
C GLU A 31 -24.17 -20.41 7.58
N PRO A 32 -25.50 -20.15 7.67
CA PRO A 32 -26.26 -19.57 6.56
C PRO A 32 -25.75 -18.18 6.16
N ILE A 33 -25.28 -17.39 7.12
CA ILE A 33 -24.69 -16.06 6.89
C ILE A 33 -23.37 -16.23 6.14
N LEU A 34 -22.50 -17.15 6.55
CA LEU A 34 -21.23 -17.42 5.86
C LEU A 34 -21.46 -17.95 4.44
N LYS A 35 -22.45 -18.81 4.22
CA LYS A 35 -22.86 -19.26 2.88
C LYS A 35 -23.32 -18.10 1.99
N ARG A 36 -24.13 -17.18 2.54
CA ARG A 36 -24.56 -15.97 1.83
C ARG A 36 -23.41 -15.01 1.52
N LEU A 37 -22.48 -14.81 2.45
CA LEU A 37 -21.29 -13.99 2.20
C LEU A 37 -20.40 -14.62 1.11
N ALA A 38 -20.28 -15.95 1.10
CA ALA A 38 -19.53 -16.67 0.08
C ALA A 38 -20.18 -16.59 -1.31
N SER A 39 -21.52 -16.68 -1.40
CA SER A 39 -22.22 -16.50 -2.69
C SER A 39 -22.04 -15.11 -3.29
N MET A 40 -21.83 -14.09 -2.43
CA MET A 40 -21.47 -12.72 -2.86
C MET A 40 -19.97 -12.53 -3.17
N LYS A 41 -19.17 -13.59 -3.02
CA LYS A 41 -17.71 -13.63 -3.13
C LYS A 41 -17.00 -12.71 -2.14
N LEU A 42 -17.57 -12.50 -0.94
CA LEU A 42 -16.96 -11.70 0.12
C LEU A 42 -16.08 -12.54 1.06
N VAL A 43 -16.42 -13.81 1.23
CA VAL A 43 -15.61 -14.74 2.00
C VAL A 43 -15.40 -16.02 1.19
N GLU A 44 -14.33 -16.72 1.50
CA GLU A 44 -14.12 -18.11 1.09
C GLU A 44 -14.36 -18.99 2.30
N ASN A 45 -15.21 -20.02 2.13
CA ASN A 45 -15.47 -21.01 3.17
C ASN A 45 -14.71 -22.28 2.82
N LYS A 46 -13.97 -22.82 3.79
CA LYS A 46 -13.24 -24.07 3.65
C LYS A 46 -13.74 -25.06 4.69
N TYR A 47 -13.98 -26.28 4.23
CA TYR A 47 -14.40 -27.40 5.05
C TYR A 47 -13.16 -28.28 5.27
N THR A 48 -12.61 -28.25 6.47
CA THR A 48 -11.58 -29.20 6.92
C THR A 48 -12.16 -30.05 8.06
N GLU A 49 -11.52 -30.05 9.23
CA GLU A 49 -12.08 -30.61 10.47
C GLU A 49 -13.23 -29.76 11.02
N TYR A 50 -13.27 -28.48 10.64
CA TYR A 50 -14.34 -27.52 10.95
C TYR A 50 -14.62 -26.63 9.72
N ILE A 51 -15.77 -25.94 9.74
CA ILE A 51 -16.06 -24.87 8.76
C ILE A 51 -15.28 -23.63 9.17
N GLY A 52 -14.37 -23.18 8.32
CA GLY A 52 -13.63 -21.94 8.51
C GLY A 52 -13.87 -20.95 7.37
N SER A 53 -13.80 -19.65 7.67
CA SER A 53 -14.01 -18.59 6.68
C SER A 53 -12.86 -17.58 6.66
N SER A 54 -12.45 -17.16 5.46
CA SER A 54 -11.47 -16.08 5.26
C SER A 54 -12.01 -15.03 4.29
N PHE A 55 -11.48 -13.82 4.35
CA PHE A 55 -11.86 -12.78 3.38
C PHE A 55 -11.29 -13.10 2.00
N THR A 56 -12.11 -12.88 0.96
CA THR A 56 -11.58 -12.62 -0.37
C THR A 56 -11.04 -11.19 -0.45
N PHE A 57 -10.28 -10.84 -1.50
CA PHE A 57 -9.92 -9.44 -1.76
C PHE A 57 -11.15 -8.53 -1.79
N LYS A 58 -12.20 -8.92 -2.52
CA LYS A 58 -13.45 -8.16 -2.61
C LYS A 58 -14.09 -7.97 -1.23
N GLY A 59 -14.12 -9.01 -0.41
CA GLY A 59 -14.69 -8.95 0.93
C GLY A 59 -13.93 -8.04 1.86
N LEU A 60 -12.60 -8.15 1.88
CA LEU A 60 -11.76 -7.28 2.70
C LEU A 60 -11.90 -5.82 2.24
N SER A 61 -11.90 -5.55 0.94
CA SER A 61 -12.09 -4.21 0.39
C SER A 61 -13.46 -3.61 0.74
N VAL A 62 -14.54 -4.38 0.63
CA VAL A 62 -15.89 -3.95 1.04
C VAL A 62 -15.95 -3.70 2.54
N TYR A 63 -15.31 -4.56 3.34
CA TYR A 63 -15.22 -4.40 4.78
C TYR A 63 -14.48 -3.11 5.17
N SER A 64 -13.30 -2.87 4.59
CA SER A 64 -12.49 -1.67 4.78
C SER A 64 -13.27 -0.40 4.40
N LEU A 65 -13.91 -0.40 3.21
CA LEU A 65 -14.74 0.70 2.75
C LEU A 65 -15.92 0.97 3.70
N LYS A 66 -16.61 -0.08 4.16
CA LYS A 66 -17.71 0.08 5.14
C LYS A 66 -17.23 0.78 6.41
N ARG A 67 -16.02 0.50 6.89
CA ARG A 67 -15.46 1.16 8.08
C ARG A 67 -15.09 2.61 7.82
N LEU A 68 -14.55 2.93 6.65
CA LEU A 68 -14.26 4.31 6.23
C LEU A 68 -15.54 5.14 6.13
N VAL A 69 -16.61 4.58 5.54
CA VAL A 69 -17.93 5.23 5.48
C VAL A 69 -18.50 5.45 6.89
N ARG A 70 -18.45 4.44 7.78
CA ARG A 70 -18.93 4.58 9.17
C ARG A 70 -18.16 5.63 9.98
N ARG A 71 -16.92 5.94 9.58
CA ARG A 71 -16.07 6.95 10.22
C ARG A 71 -16.19 8.33 9.54
N ASN A 72 -17.11 8.50 8.59
CA ASN A 72 -17.29 9.72 7.80
C ASN A 72 -15.99 10.17 7.12
N VAL A 73 -15.21 9.21 6.61
CA VAL A 73 -13.99 9.48 5.82
C VAL A 73 -14.29 9.51 4.33
N ILE A 74 -15.23 8.68 3.86
CA ILE A 74 -15.66 8.62 2.47
C ILE A 74 -17.18 8.67 2.45
N ASP A 75 -17.73 9.57 1.64
CA ASP A 75 -19.17 9.73 1.43
C ASP A 75 -19.61 9.16 0.08
N MET A 76 -18.75 9.26 -0.95
CA MET A 76 -19.03 8.72 -2.28
C MET A 76 -17.81 8.00 -2.87
N LEU A 77 -18.03 6.80 -3.40
CA LEU A 77 -17.04 6.10 -4.22
C LEU A 77 -17.17 6.53 -5.67
N GLY A 78 -16.05 6.89 -6.29
CA GLY A 78 -15.97 7.29 -7.68
C GLY A 78 -15.61 6.14 -8.63
N LYS A 79 -14.99 6.52 -9.73
CA LYS A 79 -14.52 5.65 -10.80
C LYS A 79 -13.22 4.93 -10.39
N LEU A 80 -13.00 3.79 -11.04
CA LEU A 80 -11.72 3.13 -11.03
C LEU A 80 -10.69 4.00 -11.76
N MET A 81 -9.60 4.35 -11.09
CA MET A 81 -8.47 5.09 -11.66
C MET A 81 -7.39 4.15 -12.21
N GLY A 82 -7.16 3.02 -11.52
CA GLY A 82 -6.17 2.03 -11.94
C GLY A 82 -6.32 0.71 -11.21
N GLU A 83 -5.96 -0.38 -11.88
CA GLU A 83 -5.87 -1.71 -11.31
C GLU A 83 -4.52 -2.33 -11.68
N GLY A 84 -3.76 -2.70 -10.66
CA GLY A 84 -2.46 -3.34 -10.78
C GLY A 84 -2.42 -4.70 -10.11
N LYS A 85 -1.24 -5.33 -10.13
CA LYS A 85 -1.01 -6.61 -9.44
C LYS A 85 -1.11 -6.49 -7.92
N GLU A 86 -0.82 -5.31 -7.39
CA GLU A 86 -0.65 -5.07 -5.95
C GLU A 86 -1.68 -4.12 -5.34
N SER A 87 -2.49 -3.45 -6.16
CA SER A 87 -3.55 -2.58 -5.65
C SER A 87 -4.63 -2.30 -6.69
N VAL A 88 -5.77 -1.83 -6.21
CA VAL A 88 -6.85 -1.24 -7.01
C VAL A 88 -7.13 0.14 -6.45
N VAL A 89 -7.16 1.15 -7.33
CA VAL A 89 -7.23 2.56 -6.95
C VAL A 89 -8.50 3.18 -7.51
N PHE A 90 -9.28 3.81 -6.64
CA PHE A 90 -10.50 4.53 -6.98
C PHE A 90 -10.36 6.01 -6.61
N ASN A 91 -10.97 6.90 -7.37
CA ASN A 91 -11.26 8.23 -6.83
C ASN A 91 -12.46 8.11 -5.87
N CYS A 92 -12.54 9.00 -4.90
CA CYS A 92 -13.64 9.08 -3.95
C CYS A 92 -13.82 10.53 -3.48
N PHE A 93 -14.94 10.80 -2.84
CA PHE A 93 -15.26 12.13 -2.32
C PHE A 93 -15.61 12.04 -0.84
N SER A 94 -15.16 13.05 -0.10
CA SER A 94 -15.55 13.30 1.28
C SER A 94 -16.07 14.71 1.43
N GLU A 95 -17.21 14.88 2.10
CA GLU A 95 -17.73 16.21 2.47
C GLU A 95 -16.74 16.97 3.39
N ARG A 96 -15.90 16.25 4.13
CA ARG A 96 -14.91 16.82 5.05
C ARG A 96 -13.58 17.16 4.39
N TYR A 97 -13.15 16.36 3.41
CA TYR A 97 -11.79 16.41 2.88
C TYR A 97 -11.72 16.74 1.38
N GLY A 98 -12.85 16.81 0.68
CA GLY A 98 -12.91 17.02 -0.76
C GLY A 98 -12.66 15.74 -1.57
N GLU A 99 -12.05 15.90 -2.75
CA GLU A 99 -11.67 14.79 -3.62
C GLU A 99 -10.44 14.05 -3.09
N LEU A 100 -10.52 12.72 -3.08
CA LEU A 100 -9.53 11.84 -2.48
C LEU A 100 -9.28 10.60 -3.34
N VAL A 101 -8.21 9.88 -3.03
CA VAL A 101 -7.89 8.57 -3.59
C VAL A 101 -8.12 7.49 -2.52
N LEU A 102 -8.84 6.42 -2.90
CA LEU A 102 -8.97 5.18 -2.16
C LEU A 102 -8.10 4.11 -2.83
N LYS A 103 -6.99 3.74 -2.18
CA LYS A 103 -6.11 2.65 -2.61
C LYS A 103 -6.39 1.39 -1.80
N LEU A 104 -6.82 0.34 -2.49
CA LEU A 104 -7.09 -0.98 -1.92
C LEU A 104 -5.94 -1.93 -2.24
N HIS A 105 -5.20 -2.33 -1.22
CA HIS A 105 -4.04 -3.22 -1.37
C HIS A 105 -4.48 -4.64 -1.71
N ARG A 106 -3.66 -5.30 -2.52
CA ARG A 106 -3.76 -6.70 -2.94
C ARG A 106 -2.36 -7.32 -2.90
N VAL A 107 -2.21 -8.56 -2.49
CA VAL A 107 -0.92 -9.26 -2.62
C VAL A 107 -0.93 -10.14 -3.86
N GLY A 108 0.03 -9.97 -4.77
CA GLY A 108 0.11 -10.77 -6.00
C GLY A 108 0.39 -12.26 -5.72
N TYR A 109 -0.25 -13.17 -6.46
CA TYR A 109 -0.06 -14.62 -6.38
C TYR A 109 1.42 -15.10 -6.58
N PRO A 110 2.25 -14.47 -7.44
CA PRO A 110 3.68 -14.81 -7.58
C PRO A 110 4.54 -14.38 -6.38
N SER A 111 4.24 -13.21 -5.80
CA SER A 111 4.89 -12.71 -4.58
C SER A 111 4.60 -13.63 -3.39
N PHE A 112 3.42 -14.24 -3.37
CA PHE A 112 3.00 -15.22 -2.37
C PHE A 112 3.82 -16.52 -2.39
N LYS A 113 4.15 -17.06 -3.57
CA LYS A 113 5.00 -18.28 -3.68
C LYS A 113 6.41 -18.04 -3.12
N LYS A 114 7.06 -16.93 -3.50
CA LYS A 114 8.41 -16.59 -3.00
C LYS A 114 8.46 -16.31 -1.50
N VAL A 115 7.38 -15.74 -0.93
CA VAL A 115 7.27 -15.51 0.52
C VAL A 115 7.09 -16.83 1.28
N LYS A 116 6.30 -17.76 0.73
CA LYS A 116 6.07 -19.10 1.30
C LYS A 116 7.32 -19.99 1.28
N GLU A 117 8.19 -19.82 0.28
CA GLU A 117 9.45 -20.57 0.14
C GLU A 117 10.59 -20.08 1.05
N LYS A 118 10.54 -18.84 1.54
CA LYS A 118 11.66 -18.21 2.28
C LYS A 118 11.47 -18.13 3.80
N ARG A 119 10.29 -18.41 4.36
CA ARG A 119 10.03 -18.23 5.80
C ARG A 119 9.14 -19.33 6.36
N ASP A 120 9.69 -20.09 7.28
CA ASP A 120 9.01 -21.11 8.08
C ASP A 120 8.34 -20.47 9.31
N TYR A 121 7.46 -19.49 9.09
CA TYR A 121 6.70 -18.83 10.15
C TYR A 121 5.20 -19.03 9.91
N GLY A 122 4.56 -19.76 10.83
CA GLY A 122 3.10 -19.87 10.90
C GLY A 122 2.42 -18.49 10.97
N THR A 123 1.16 -18.41 10.53
CA THR A 123 0.26 -17.22 10.54
C THR A 123 0.45 -16.10 9.50
N LEU A 124 1.22 -16.30 8.42
CA LEU A 124 1.24 -15.36 7.28
C LEU A 124 0.31 -15.80 6.14
N HIS A 125 -0.96 -15.40 6.26
CA HIS A 125 -1.97 -15.63 5.21
C HIS A 125 -2.28 -14.36 4.42
N TYR A 126 -2.85 -14.55 3.23
CA TYR A 126 -3.10 -13.51 2.22
C TYR A 126 -3.72 -12.23 2.79
N THR A 127 -4.74 -12.38 3.61
CA THR A 127 -5.48 -11.27 4.22
C THR A 127 -4.59 -10.46 5.17
N VAL A 128 -3.80 -11.13 6.01
CA VAL A 128 -2.88 -10.49 6.97
C VAL A 128 -1.80 -9.70 6.24
N LEU A 129 -1.21 -10.29 5.22
CA LEU A 129 -0.19 -9.62 4.40
C LEU A 129 -0.74 -8.38 3.70
N THR A 130 -1.96 -8.46 3.18
CA THR A 130 -2.64 -7.35 2.52
C THR A 130 -2.92 -6.20 3.48
N VAL A 131 -3.39 -6.49 4.70
CA VAL A 131 -3.62 -5.47 5.75
C VAL A 131 -2.29 -4.84 6.20
N ARG A 132 -1.24 -5.63 6.37
CA ARG A 132 0.10 -5.13 6.75
C ARG A 132 0.69 -4.20 5.68
N SER A 133 0.50 -4.53 4.40
CA SER A 133 0.92 -3.70 3.28
C SER A 133 0.26 -2.31 3.32
N ALA A 134 -1.07 -2.25 3.47
CA ALA A 134 -1.80 -0.99 3.62
C ALA A 134 -1.37 -0.19 4.86
N LYS A 135 -1.18 -0.88 5.99
CA LYS A 135 -0.71 -0.23 7.23
C LYS A 135 0.67 0.41 7.04
N ARG A 136 1.58 -0.28 6.37
CA ARG A 136 2.95 0.19 6.14
C ARG A 136 2.96 1.45 5.28
N GLU A 137 2.24 1.44 4.15
CA GLU A 137 2.13 2.62 3.29
C GLU A 137 1.56 3.82 4.06
N PHE A 138 0.45 3.65 4.77
CA PHE A 138 -0.12 4.74 5.57
C PHE A 138 0.83 5.25 6.67
N THR A 139 1.62 4.37 7.27
CA THR A 139 2.60 4.73 8.31
C THR A 139 3.75 5.53 7.71
N ALA A 140 4.26 5.13 6.55
CA ALA A 140 5.28 5.87 5.82
C ALA A 140 4.76 7.26 5.41
N LEU A 141 3.60 7.34 4.76
CA LEU A 141 2.98 8.61 4.37
C LEU A 141 2.82 9.56 5.57
N LYS A 142 2.36 9.06 6.72
CA LYS A 142 2.23 9.89 7.94
C LYS A 142 3.56 10.39 8.49
N ARG A 143 4.64 9.64 8.31
CA ARG A 143 5.97 10.04 8.77
C ARG A 143 6.62 11.06 7.82
N LEU A 144 6.31 10.95 6.53
CA LEU A 144 6.90 11.77 5.46
C LEU A 144 6.13 13.06 5.18
N TYR A 145 4.82 13.08 5.41
CA TYR A 145 3.99 14.25 5.11
C TYR A 145 4.44 15.48 5.90
N GLY A 146 4.69 16.58 5.19
CA GLY A 146 5.15 17.86 5.73
C GLY A 146 6.66 18.10 5.60
N SER A 147 7.46 17.06 5.36
CA SER A 147 8.89 17.17 5.03
C SER A 147 9.22 16.70 3.62
N VAL A 148 8.48 15.71 3.11
CA VAL A 148 8.62 15.16 1.76
C VAL A 148 7.33 15.43 0.98
N SER A 149 7.48 15.65 -0.32
CA SER A 149 6.39 15.81 -1.28
C SER A 149 5.72 14.46 -1.52
N VAL A 150 4.76 14.14 -0.65
CA VAL A 150 3.93 12.93 -0.70
C VAL A 150 2.45 13.30 -0.55
N PRO A 151 1.50 12.47 -1.03
CA PRO A 151 0.08 12.72 -0.82
C PRO A 151 -0.26 12.80 0.67
N LYS A 152 -1.11 13.75 1.06
CA LYS A 152 -1.59 13.83 2.44
C LYS A 152 -2.32 12.54 2.84
N PRO A 153 -1.87 11.83 3.89
CA PRO A 153 -2.56 10.64 4.38
C PRO A 153 -3.81 11.05 5.17
N ILE A 154 -4.97 10.48 4.82
CA ILE A 154 -6.25 10.78 5.48
C ILE A 154 -6.64 9.68 6.46
N ALA A 155 -6.68 8.42 6.00
CA ALA A 155 -7.06 7.30 6.86
C ALA A 155 -6.53 5.95 6.37
N TRP A 156 -6.54 4.97 7.26
CA TRP A 156 -6.30 3.57 6.95
C TRP A 156 -7.32 2.69 7.68
N GLU A 157 -7.87 1.71 6.97
CA GLU A 157 -8.79 0.68 7.48
C GLU A 157 -8.57 -0.63 6.72
N GLY A 158 -8.28 -1.73 7.41
CA GLY A 158 -8.06 -3.03 6.75
C GLY A 158 -6.99 -2.96 5.64
N ASN A 159 -7.41 -3.20 4.40
CA ASN A 159 -6.54 -3.07 3.22
C ASN A 159 -6.64 -1.74 2.47
N ALA A 160 -7.37 -0.76 3.01
CA ALA A 160 -7.61 0.52 2.37
C ALA A 160 -6.72 1.61 2.96
N VAL A 161 -6.07 2.38 2.09
CA VAL A 161 -5.45 3.67 2.41
C VAL A 161 -6.21 4.76 1.67
N VAL A 162 -6.61 5.81 2.40
CA VAL A 162 -7.23 7.01 1.84
C VAL A 162 -6.23 8.14 1.93
N MET A 163 -5.98 8.81 0.81
CA MET A 163 -5.01 9.89 0.71
C MET A 163 -5.50 10.96 -0.28
N GLU A 164 -4.81 12.10 -0.28
CA GLU A 164 -5.03 13.19 -1.23
C GLU A 164 -4.94 12.73 -2.69
N LEU A 165 -5.80 13.31 -3.53
CA LEU A 165 -5.70 13.21 -4.98
C LEU A 165 -4.68 14.24 -5.47
N ILE A 166 -3.62 13.77 -6.11
CA ILE A 166 -2.62 14.62 -6.75
C ILE A 166 -2.96 14.74 -8.24
N ASP A 167 -3.14 15.97 -8.73
CA ASP A 167 -3.34 16.26 -10.15
C ASP A 167 -1.98 16.30 -10.89
N ALA A 168 -1.39 15.12 -11.03
CA ALA A 168 -0.10 14.94 -11.67
C ALA A 168 -0.04 13.62 -12.44
N ARG A 169 0.95 13.49 -13.32
CA ARG A 169 1.13 12.30 -14.15
C ARG A 169 2.38 11.55 -13.74
N GLU A 170 2.34 10.22 -13.85
CA GLU A 170 3.52 9.38 -13.63
C GLU A 170 4.67 9.85 -14.54
N LEU A 171 5.88 9.98 -13.98
CA LEU A 171 7.06 10.54 -14.63
C LEU A 171 7.33 9.90 -16.00
N TYR A 172 7.16 8.58 -16.14
CA TYR A 172 7.37 7.91 -17.43
C TYR A 172 6.40 8.32 -18.55
N LYS A 173 5.26 8.95 -18.21
CA LYS A 173 4.26 9.45 -19.16
C LYS A 173 4.51 10.89 -19.58
N VAL A 174 5.51 11.54 -18.99
CA VAL A 174 5.81 12.97 -19.20
C VAL A 174 7.18 13.09 -19.84
N ARG A 175 7.27 13.94 -20.87
CA ARG A 175 8.54 14.34 -21.44
C ARG A 175 9.00 15.59 -20.70
N LEU A 176 10.13 15.49 -20.02
CA LEU A 176 10.68 16.61 -19.26
C LEU A 176 11.35 17.63 -20.17
N GLU A 177 11.17 18.91 -19.85
CA GLU A 177 11.91 20.02 -20.47
C GLU A 177 13.29 20.21 -19.82
N ASN A 178 13.35 20.16 -18.48
CA ASN A 178 14.57 20.30 -17.68
C ASN A 178 14.87 19.01 -16.87
N PRO A 179 15.32 17.92 -17.52
CA PRO A 179 15.52 16.63 -16.83
C PRO A 179 16.58 16.67 -15.73
N GLU A 180 17.61 17.51 -15.84
CA GLU A 180 18.64 17.65 -14.81
C GLU A 180 18.08 18.23 -13.50
N GLU A 181 17.28 19.29 -13.61
CA GLU A 181 16.62 19.96 -12.47
C GLU A 181 15.64 19.00 -11.77
N ILE A 182 14.80 18.30 -12.54
CA ILE A 182 13.85 17.33 -11.96
C ILE A 182 14.58 16.17 -11.28
N LEU A 183 15.70 15.69 -11.84
CA LEU A 183 16.51 14.67 -11.18
C LEU A 183 17.05 15.16 -9.83
N GLU A 184 17.51 16.40 -9.76
CA GLU A 184 17.99 17.01 -8.51
C GLU A 184 16.88 17.12 -7.47
N MET A 185 15.68 17.54 -7.88
CA MET A 185 14.52 17.55 -7.01
C MET A 185 14.18 16.16 -6.47
N ILE A 186 14.24 15.12 -7.31
CA ILE A 186 13.99 13.73 -6.87
C ILE A 186 15.05 13.28 -5.86
N ILE A 187 16.34 13.55 -6.12
CA ILE A 187 17.43 13.20 -5.20
C ILE A 187 17.25 13.91 -3.85
N GLU A 188 16.81 15.16 -3.86
CA GLU A 188 16.51 15.92 -2.65
C GLU A 188 15.34 15.31 -1.86
N GLU A 189 14.28 14.86 -2.53
CA GLU A 189 13.19 14.12 -1.86
C GLU A 189 13.65 12.76 -1.31
N ILE A 190 14.56 12.05 -1.99
CA ILE A 190 15.18 10.82 -1.48
C ILE A 190 15.97 11.11 -0.19
N LYS A 191 16.75 12.20 -0.17
CA LYS A 191 17.47 12.63 1.03
C LYS A 191 16.52 12.94 2.18
N LYS A 192 15.48 13.74 1.96
CA LYS A 192 14.49 14.06 3.00
C LYS A 192 13.76 12.82 3.51
N MET A 193 13.47 11.84 2.65
CA MET A 193 12.94 10.54 3.09
C MET A 193 13.92 9.81 4.02
N TYR A 194 15.20 9.75 3.64
CA TYR A 194 16.25 9.13 4.43
C TYR A 194 16.44 9.82 5.79
N GLU A 195 16.47 11.16 5.82
CA GLU A 195 16.56 11.97 7.04
C GLU A 195 15.33 11.77 7.94
N ALA A 196 14.14 11.62 7.33
CA ALA A 196 12.93 11.23 8.06
C ALA A 196 12.97 9.78 8.55
N GLY A 197 13.98 8.99 8.15
CA GLY A 197 14.22 7.60 8.55
C GLY A 197 13.41 6.57 7.76
N ILE A 198 13.06 6.87 6.51
CA ILE A 198 12.38 5.97 5.59
C ILE A 198 13.20 5.78 4.31
N VAL A 199 13.32 4.54 3.88
CA VAL A 199 13.74 4.19 2.51
C VAL A 199 12.51 3.67 1.76
N HIS A 200 12.31 4.13 0.53
CA HIS A 200 11.11 3.80 -0.25
C HIS A 200 11.01 2.31 -0.58
N GLY A 201 12.12 1.69 -0.99
CA GLY A 201 12.23 0.27 -1.24
C GLY A 201 11.56 -0.23 -2.53
N ASP A 202 11.19 0.67 -3.43
CA ASP A 202 10.72 0.36 -4.79
C ASP A 202 10.61 1.63 -5.66
N LEU A 203 11.49 2.60 -5.45
CA LEU A 203 11.39 3.89 -6.14
C LEU A 203 11.74 3.72 -7.63
N SER A 204 10.90 4.29 -8.49
CA SER A 204 11.06 4.27 -9.94
C SER A 204 10.24 5.38 -10.60
N GLN A 205 10.40 5.55 -11.92
CA GLN A 205 9.63 6.50 -12.73
C GLN A 205 8.11 6.23 -12.77
N PHE A 206 7.66 5.08 -12.25
CA PHE A 206 6.23 4.76 -12.13
C PHE A 206 5.63 5.30 -10.83
N ASN A 207 6.46 5.53 -9.81
CA ASN A 207 6.07 5.91 -8.45
C ASN A 207 6.39 7.39 -8.14
N ILE A 208 6.77 8.14 -9.16
CA ILE A 208 7.01 9.58 -9.10
C ILE A 208 5.98 10.25 -10.00
N LEU A 209 5.16 11.12 -9.41
CA LEU A 209 4.22 11.95 -10.13
C LEU A 209 4.84 13.33 -10.37
N VAL A 210 4.59 13.91 -11.55
CA VAL A 210 5.07 15.24 -11.92
C VAL A 210 3.96 16.07 -12.54
N SER A 211 3.93 17.36 -12.22
CA SER A 211 3.12 18.39 -12.84
C SER A 211 3.90 19.71 -12.88
N GLU A 212 3.28 20.79 -13.34
CA GLU A 212 3.86 22.14 -13.28
C GLU A 212 4.04 22.64 -11.84
N GLU A 213 3.27 22.10 -10.89
CA GLU A 213 3.31 22.49 -9.48
C GLU A 213 4.44 21.80 -8.69
N GLY A 214 5.01 20.72 -9.23
CA GLY A 214 6.11 20.00 -8.59
C GLY A 214 6.09 18.50 -8.85
N LEU A 215 6.64 17.75 -7.89
CA LEU A 215 6.69 16.30 -7.94
C LEU A 215 6.24 15.67 -6.62
N TRP A 216 5.69 14.46 -6.70
CA TRP A 216 5.25 13.70 -5.54
C TRP A 216 5.71 12.26 -5.65
N ILE A 217 6.15 11.71 -4.52
CA ILE A 217 6.48 10.29 -4.41
C ILE A 217 5.27 9.54 -3.83
N ILE A 218 4.91 8.42 -4.44
CA ILE A 218 3.78 7.58 -4.07
C ILE A 218 4.20 6.12 -3.94
N ASP A 219 3.32 5.27 -3.39
CA ASP A 219 3.49 3.82 -3.33
C ASP A 219 4.57 3.33 -2.34
N PHE A 220 4.26 3.44 -1.04
CA PHE A 220 5.15 3.02 0.06
C PHE A 220 4.91 1.62 0.71
N PRO A 221 4.23 0.63 0.10
CA PRO A 221 4.02 -0.66 0.78
C PRO A 221 5.31 -1.49 0.95
N GLN A 222 6.39 -1.15 0.26
CA GLN A 222 7.70 -1.80 0.41
C GLN A 222 8.71 -0.99 1.23
N SER A 223 8.29 0.15 1.78
CA SER A 223 9.18 1.03 2.53
C SER A 223 9.71 0.36 3.80
N VAL A 224 10.96 0.67 4.14
CA VAL A 224 11.63 0.19 5.35
C VAL A 224 12.16 1.35 6.18
N ASP A 225 12.37 1.10 7.47
CA ASP A 225 13.10 2.03 8.32
C ASP A 225 14.57 2.03 7.92
N VAL A 226 15.26 3.18 8.04
CA VAL A 226 16.69 3.29 7.74
C VAL A 226 17.58 2.37 8.59
N ASN A 227 17.08 1.89 9.74
CA ASN A 227 17.78 0.92 10.58
C ASN A 227 17.48 -0.54 10.22
N ASP A 228 16.66 -0.82 9.21
CA ASP A 228 16.44 -2.18 8.71
C ASP A 228 17.74 -2.71 8.08
N GLU A 229 18.03 -4.00 8.29
CA GLU A 229 19.22 -4.67 7.72
C GLU A 229 19.33 -4.52 6.20
N LYS A 230 18.21 -4.31 5.51
CA LYS A 230 18.13 -4.16 4.05
C LYS A 230 18.02 -2.72 3.57
N ALA A 231 18.01 -1.74 4.48
CA ALA A 231 17.79 -0.35 4.13
C ALA A 231 18.82 0.17 3.12
N ASP A 232 20.09 -0.18 3.31
CA ASP A 232 21.18 0.23 2.43
C ASP A 232 21.03 -0.37 1.01
N ASP A 233 20.73 -1.66 0.90
CA ASP A 233 20.48 -2.31 -0.39
C ASP A 233 19.29 -1.68 -1.13
N TYR A 234 18.23 -1.34 -0.39
CA TYR A 234 17.04 -0.71 -0.94
C TYR A 234 17.30 0.72 -1.40
N LEU A 235 18.06 1.49 -0.62
CA LEU A 235 18.42 2.86 -0.97
C LEU A 235 19.29 2.91 -2.22
N ILE A 236 20.30 2.04 -2.30
CA ILE A 236 21.16 1.91 -3.49
C ILE A 236 20.30 1.63 -4.71
N ARG A 237 19.42 0.62 -4.64
CA ARG A 237 18.55 0.25 -5.76
C ARG A 237 17.58 1.37 -6.14
N ASP A 238 16.99 2.07 -5.18
CA ASP A 238 16.09 3.19 -5.43
C ASP A 238 16.80 4.31 -6.22
N ILE A 239 18.01 4.69 -5.79
CA ILE A 239 18.83 5.70 -6.48
C ILE A 239 19.26 5.19 -7.87
N GLU A 240 19.76 3.96 -7.97
CA GLU A 240 20.16 3.34 -9.24
C GLU A 240 19.01 3.31 -10.27
N ASN A 241 17.80 2.98 -9.84
CA ASN A 241 16.62 2.96 -10.69
C ASN A 241 16.33 4.35 -11.27
N VAL A 242 16.35 5.37 -10.41
CA VAL A 242 16.14 6.76 -10.83
C VAL A 242 17.25 7.20 -11.78
N LEU A 243 18.52 7.04 -11.41
CA LEU A 243 19.66 7.44 -12.26
C LEU A 243 19.64 6.73 -13.61
N SER A 244 19.36 5.42 -13.62
CA SER A 244 19.26 4.62 -14.84
C SER A 244 18.15 5.10 -15.77
N TYR A 245 17.01 5.52 -15.23
CA TYR A 245 15.92 6.08 -16.03
C TYR A 245 16.35 7.39 -16.69
N PHE A 246 16.96 8.31 -15.93
CA PHE A 246 17.41 9.60 -16.47
C PHE A 246 18.53 9.47 -17.50
N GLU A 247 19.49 8.55 -17.30
CA GLU A 247 20.53 8.29 -18.28
C GLU A 247 19.94 7.74 -19.59
N ARG A 248 19.02 6.76 -19.52
CA ARG A 248 18.44 6.13 -20.70
C ARG A 248 17.48 7.04 -21.46
N SER A 249 16.68 7.83 -20.75
CA SER A 249 15.63 8.65 -21.35
C SER A 249 16.11 10.04 -21.76
N TYR A 250 17.11 10.60 -21.06
CA TYR A 250 17.52 12.00 -21.24
C TYR A 250 19.04 12.19 -21.39
N GLY A 251 19.85 11.13 -21.25
CA GLY A 251 21.31 11.23 -21.32
C GLY A 251 21.97 11.92 -20.12
N VAL A 252 21.19 12.21 -19.07
CA VAL A 252 21.67 12.85 -17.83
C VAL A 252 22.35 11.80 -16.97
N LYS A 253 23.63 12.03 -16.63
CA LYS A 253 24.44 11.11 -15.83
C LYS A 253 24.85 11.74 -14.51
N LYS A 254 24.66 11.01 -13.41
CA LYS A 254 25.25 11.32 -12.09
C LYS A 254 25.94 10.08 -11.53
N ASN A 255 26.95 10.28 -10.70
CA ASN A 255 27.67 9.20 -10.05
C ASN A 255 26.85 8.67 -8.85
N LEU A 256 26.58 7.36 -8.82
CA LEU A 256 25.82 6.72 -7.75
C LEU A 256 26.42 6.94 -6.36
N ASN A 257 27.75 6.83 -6.22
CA ASN A 257 28.42 6.97 -4.93
C ASN A 257 28.32 8.41 -4.41
N GLU A 258 28.50 9.41 -5.28
CA GLU A 258 28.34 10.83 -4.91
C GLU A 258 26.90 11.12 -4.44
N VAL A 259 25.90 10.59 -5.14
CA VAL A 259 24.49 10.74 -4.75
C VAL A 259 24.20 10.03 -3.43
N LEU A 260 24.75 8.83 -3.21
CA LEU A 260 24.61 8.09 -1.95
C LEU A 260 25.24 8.84 -0.77
N GLU A 261 26.43 9.41 -0.95
CA GLU A 261 27.11 10.21 0.08
C GLU A 261 26.31 11.46 0.42
N TYR A 262 25.78 12.16 -0.59
CA TYR A 262 24.90 13.31 -0.42
C TYR A 262 23.63 12.96 0.37
N VAL A 263 22.93 11.89 -0.03
CA VAL A 263 21.69 11.43 0.60
C VAL A 263 21.92 11.01 2.05
N LYS A 264 23.07 10.37 2.36
CA LYS A 264 23.41 9.94 3.72
C LYS A 264 24.00 11.07 4.59
N GLY A 265 24.13 12.29 4.07
CA GLY A 265 24.71 13.42 4.81
C GLY A 265 26.19 13.27 5.11
N LYS A 266 26.94 12.57 4.25
CA LYS A 266 28.40 12.39 4.37
C LYS A 266 29.20 13.51 3.70
N THR A 267 28.55 14.57 3.23
CA THR A 267 29.17 15.72 2.57
C THR A 267 28.39 17.00 2.84
#